data_AF-A0A9R0XBA8-F1
#
_entry.id   AF-A0A9R0XBA8-F1
#
_cell.length_a   1.000
_cell.length_b   1.000
_cell.length_c   1.000
_cell.angle_alpha   90.00
_cell.angle_beta   90.00
_cell.angle_gamma   90.00
#
_symmetry.space_group_name_H-M   'P 1'
#
loop_
_entity.id
_entity.type
_entity.pdbx_description
1 polymer ?
#
loop_
_entity_poly.entity_id
_entity_poly.type
_entity_poly.pdbx_seq_one_letter_code
_entity_poly.pdbx_strand_id
1 'polypeptide(L)'
;MYSKAESNVAELKSLGATVLHSVSVKKMKKRTDLMSRRFDRIVFNFPHAGFIGKENQVHMIKYACSLSRYIMWPCSSFVYFFPIICLTLRINDIFLCCCSAHRLLVQRFFRNASKMLRPLGEIHVSHKTGQPYDRWEIEGLALEFSLLKFEMVAFRKEDYPGYNQKRGDGDRCDEEFPLRNGCTFKFQRWPR
;
A
#
# COMPACT_ATOMS: atom_id res chain seq x y z
N MET A 1 16.26 -7.01 -8.66
CA MET A 1 16.48 -5.63 -8.19
C MET A 1 16.02 -4.67 -9.27
N TYR A 2 15.30 -3.58 -8.94
CA TYR A 2 14.74 -2.66 -9.94
C TYR A 2 15.85 -1.85 -10.64
N SER A 3 16.33 -2.32 -11.79
CA SER A 3 17.45 -1.72 -12.54
C SER A 3 17.27 -0.24 -12.90
N LYS A 4 16.03 0.25 -13.02
CA LYS A 4 15.71 1.65 -13.35
C LYS A 4 15.37 2.52 -12.13
N ALA A 5 15.50 2.00 -10.90
CA ALA A 5 15.08 2.75 -9.72
C ALA A 5 15.89 4.05 -9.54
N GLU A 6 17.21 3.98 -9.73
CA GLU A 6 18.11 5.14 -9.55
C GLU A 6 17.89 6.19 -10.64
N SER A 7 17.75 5.78 -11.91
CA SER A 7 17.45 6.69 -13.01
C SER A 7 16.13 7.43 -12.80
N ASN A 8 15.08 6.72 -12.35
CA ASN A 8 13.78 7.32 -12.08
C ASN A 8 13.85 8.34 -10.93
N VAL A 9 14.62 8.04 -9.88
CA VAL A 9 14.84 8.98 -8.76
C VAL A 9 15.61 10.21 -9.22
N ALA A 10 16.61 10.05 -10.08
CA ALA A 10 17.38 11.16 -10.63
C ALA A 10 16.52 12.07 -11.52
N GLU A 11 15.68 11.49 -12.38
CA GLU A 11 14.74 12.22 -13.22
C GLU A 11 13.71 13.00 -12.40
N LEU A 12 13.13 12.39 -11.35
CA LEU A 12 12.23 13.11 -10.45
C LEU A 12 12.91 14.32 -9.82
N LYS A 13 14.17 14.17 -9.39
CA LYS A 13 14.95 15.28 -8.82
C LYS A 13 15.26 16.36 -9.87
N SER A 14 15.58 16.00 -11.11
CA SER A 14 15.85 16.98 -12.17
C SER A 14 14.59 17.78 -12.55
N LEU A 15 13.40 17.18 -12.42
CA LEU A 15 12.10 17.85 -12.55
C LEU A 15 11.71 18.70 -11.32
N GLY A 16 12.60 18.82 -10.33
CA GLY A 16 12.38 19.63 -9.12
C GLY A 16 11.60 18.92 -8.01
N ALA A 17 11.34 17.61 -8.13
CA ALA A 17 10.66 16.86 -7.07
C ALA A 17 11.60 16.61 -5.88
N THR A 18 11.05 16.77 -4.67
CA THR A 18 11.74 16.36 -3.44
C THR A 18 11.50 14.87 -3.18
N VAL A 19 12.54 14.05 -3.34
CA VAL A 19 12.47 12.61 -3.06
C VAL A 19 12.96 12.33 -1.65
N LEU A 20 12.09 11.73 -0.83
CA LEU A 20 12.40 11.32 0.55
C LEU A 20 12.39 9.80 0.68
N HIS A 21 13.44 9.25 1.28
CA HIS A 21 13.53 7.82 1.59
C HIS A 21 13.21 7.55 3.07
N SER A 22 12.92 6.28 3.37
CA SER A 22 12.63 5.80 4.73
C SER A 22 11.46 6.54 5.42
N VAL A 23 10.42 6.88 4.63
CA VAL A 23 9.20 7.50 5.14
C VAL A 23 8.17 6.43 5.48
N SER A 24 7.91 6.21 6.77
CA SER A 24 6.86 5.30 7.22
C SER A 24 5.51 6.02 7.28
N VAL A 25 4.46 5.45 6.66
CA VAL A 25 3.08 6.00 6.76
C VAL A 25 2.57 6.10 8.20
N LYS A 26 3.16 5.33 9.12
CA LYS A 26 2.83 5.36 10.56
C LYS A 26 3.41 6.58 11.28
N LYS A 27 4.49 7.14 10.73
CA LYS A 27 5.31 8.20 11.36
C LYS A 27 5.42 9.47 10.51
N MET A 28 4.84 9.52 9.31
CA MET A 28 5.06 10.62 8.36
C MET A 28 4.67 12.01 8.89
N LYS A 29 3.64 12.12 9.74
CA LYS A 29 3.29 13.41 10.39
C LYS A 29 4.26 13.86 11.48
N LYS A 30 5.03 12.93 12.06
CA LYS A 30 5.99 13.16 13.15
C LYS A 30 7.38 13.58 12.63
N ARG A 31 7.63 13.40 11.34
CA ARG A 31 8.88 13.77 10.67
C ARG A 31 8.98 15.30 10.58
N THR A 32 10.08 15.87 11.04
CA THR A 32 10.29 17.32 11.15
C THR A 32 10.17 18.04 9.81
N ASP A 33 10.67 17.43 8.74
CA ASP A 33 10.60 17.89 7.35
C ASP A 33 9.17 17.89 6.75
N LEU A 34 8.24 17.16 7.36
CA LEU A 34 6.85 17.04 6.91
C LEU A 34 5.82 17.59 7.91
N MET A 35 6.23 17.87 9.16
CA MET A 35 5.33 18.17 10.28
C MET A 35 4.51 19.44 10.04
N SER A 36 5.14 20.49 9.51
CA SER A 36 4.48 21.77 9.24
C SER A 36 3.78 21.79 7.88
N ARG A 37 4.10 20.87 6.97
CA ARG A 37 3.58 20.87 5.61
C ARG A 37 2.11 20.46 5.57
N ARG A 38 1.39 21.01 4.59
CA ARG A 38 0.04 20.61 4.20
C ARG A 38 0.00 20.45 2.69
N PHE A 39 -0.78 19.50 2.22
CA PHE A 39 -0.84 19.11 0.81
C PHE A 39 -2.26 19.30 0.26
N ASP A 40 -2.32 19.73 -1.01
CA ASP A 40 -3.55 19.77 -1.81
C ASP A 40 -3.91 18.37 -2.31
N ARG A 41 -2.91 17.51 -2.51
CA ARG A 41 -3.12 16.11 -2.90
C ARG A 41 -2.09 15.20 -2.25
N ILE A 42 -2.56 14.09 -1.70
CA ILE A 42 -1.71 13.01 -1.17
C ILE A 42 -2.08 11.73 -1.91
N VAL A 43 -1.14 11.20 -2.69
CA VAL A 43 -1.34 9.96 -3.45
C VAL A 43 -0.64 8.81 -2.75
N PHE A 44 -1.37 7.72 -2.53
CA PHE A 44 -0.83 6.45 -2.05
C PHE A 44 -1.04 5.37 -3.10
N ASN A 45 0.04 5.04 -3.81
CA ASN A 45 0.03 3.91 -4.71
C ASN A 45 0.31 2.65 -3.89
N PHE A 46 -0.74 1.89 -3.59
CA PHE A 46 -0.64 0.74 -2.70
C PHE A 46 0.27 -0.33 -3.34
N PRO A 47 1.29 -0.85 -2.64
CA PRO A 47 2.12 -1.89 -3.20
C PRO A 47 1.28 -3.13 -3.49
N HIS A 48 1.48 -3.73 -4.65
CA HIS A 48 0.89 -5.03 -4.94
C HIS A 48 1.33 -6.02 -3.85
N ALA A 49 0.38 -6.65 -3.15
CA ALA A 49 0.72 -7.76 -2.27
C ALA A 49 1.34 -8.85 -3.16
N GLY A 50 2.63 -9.14 -2.97
CA GLY A 50 3.42 -10.01 -3.83
C GLY A 50 2.99 -11.48 -3.75
N PHE A 51 1.83 -11.80 -4.28
CA PHE A 51 1.38 -13.18 -4.44
C PHE A 51 2.13 -13.80 -5.63
N ILE A 52 2.89 -14.87 -5.38
CA ILE A 52 3.70 -15.60 -6.38
C ILE A 52 2.84 -16.31 -7.47
N GLY A 53 1.51 -16.17 -7.46
CA GLY A 53 0.56 -16.86 -8.34
C GLY A 53 -0.81 -16.17 -8.37
N LYS A 54 -1.84 -16.83 -8.93
CA LYS A 54 -3.17 -16.21 -9.09
C LYS A 54 -3.75 -15.83 -7.72
N GLU A 55 -4.19 -14.58 -7.58
CA GLU A 55 -4.62 -13.98 -6.31
C GLU A 55 -5.86 -14.67 -5.70
N ASN A 56 -6.63 -15.36 -6.54
CA ASN A 56 -7.78 -16.17 -6.14
C ASN A 56 -7.41 -17.62 -5.76
N GLN A 57 -6.14 -18.03 -5.87
CA GLN A 57 -5.69 -19.37 -5.51
C GLN A 57 -5.24 -19.46 -4.06
N VAL A 58 -5.84 -20.41 -3.36
CA VAL A 58 -5.73 -20.64 -1.91
C VAL A 58 -4.29 -20.83 -1.43
N HIS A 59 -3.41 -21.43 -2.23
CA HIS A 59 -2.02 -21.68 -1.84
C HIS A 59 -1.14 -20.42 -1.88
N MET A 60 -1.47 -19.41 -2.68
CA MET A 60 -0.68 -18.18 -2.80
C MET A 60 -0.71 -17.30 -1.56
N ILE A 61 -1.79 -17.41 -0.78
CA ILE A 61 -1.97 -16.74 0.51
C ILE A 61 -1.03 -17.34 1.58
N LYS A 62 -0.67 -18.62 1.48
CA LYS A 62 0.27 -19.28 2.41
C LYS A 62 1.72 -18.81 2.23
N TYR A 63 2.15 -18.57 0.98
CA TYR A 63 3.53 -18.14 0.67
C TYR A 63 3.83 -16.70 1.12
N ALA A 64 2.87 -15.78 1.03
CA ALA A 64 3.04 -14.40 1.54
C ALA A 64 3.34 -14.37 3.06
N CYS A 65 2.86 -15.38 3.80
CA CYS A 65 3.03 -15.50 5.25
C CYS A 65 4.33 -16.22 5.67
N SER A 66 4.98 -16.99 4.76
CA SER A 66 6.31 -17.56 5.04
C SER A 66 7.42 -16.52 4.81
N LEU A 67 7.25 -15.63 3.84
CA LEU A 67 8.19 -14.52 3.55
C LEU A 67 8.10 -13.38 4.59
N SER A 68 6.96 -13.12 5.22
CA SER A 68 6.87 -12.13 6.31
C SER A 68 7.61 -12.57 7.59
N ARG A 69 7.98 -13.85 7.69
CA ARG A 69 8.83 -14.39 8.76
C ARG A 69 10.31 -14.01 8.58
N TYR A 70 10.72 -13.55 7.39
CA TYR A 70 12.09 -13.11 7.07
C TYR A 70 12.26 -11.59 7.00
N ILE A 71 11.19 -10.79 7.12
CA ILE A 71 11.27 -9.34 7.34
C ILE A 71 11.05 -9.05 8.84
N MET A 72 11.92 -9.62 9.67
CA MET A 72 12.11 -9.18 11.05
C MET A 72 13.53 -8.63 11.13
N TRP A 73 13.67 -7.32 10.95
CA TRP A 73 14.94 -6.62 11.18
C TRP A 73 15.28 -6.74 12.69
N PRO A 74 16.52 -7.10 13.07
CA PRO A 74 16.88 -7.23 14.47
C PRO A 74 16.83 -5.85 15.13
N CYS A 75 16.00 -5.71 16.15
CA CYS A 75 16.11 -4.64 17.13
C CYS A 75 16.25 -5.32 18.48
N SER A 76 17.38 -5.03 19.11
CA SER A 76 17.98 -5.76 20.21
C SER A 76 17.08 -5.87 21.44
N SER A 77 17.24 -7.02 22.11
CA SER A 77 16.99 -7.28 23.53
C SER A 77 15.62 -7.88 23.90
N PHE A 78 15.74 -9.09 24.46
CA PHE A 78 14.81 -9.91 25.24
C PHE A 78 13.92 -10.93 24.52
N VAL A 79 14.18 -12.18 24.94
CA VAL A 79 13.61 -13.46 24.56
C VAL A 79 12.28 -13.66 25.29
N TYR A 80 11.22 -14.00 24.56
CA TYR A 80 10.22 -14.93 25.07
C TYR A 80 9.87 -15.93 23.96
N PHE A 81 10.32 -17.16 24.18
CA PHE A 81 9.83 -18.35 23.50
C PHE A 81 8.35 -18.56 23.92
N PHE A 82 7.43 -18.53 22.95
CA PHE A 82 6.21 -19.32 23.03
C PHE A 82 6.12 -20.16 21.76
N PRO A 83 6.56 -21.44 21.80
CA PRO A 83 6.07 -22.43 20.86
C PRO A 83 4.65 -22.81 21.30
N ILE A 84 3.84 -23.40 20.42
CA ILE A 84 2.47 -23.90 20.71
C ILE A 84 1.32 -22.88 20.51
N ILE A 85 1.28 -22.13 19.39
CA ILE A 85 0.01 -21.79 18.68
C ILE A 85 0.27 -21.78 17.16
N CYS A 86 0.96 -22.80 16.63
CA CYS A 86 1.35 -22.82 15.21
C CYS A 86 0.90 -24.07 14.45
N LEU A 87 -0.09 -24.83 14.94
CA LEU A 87 -0.57 -26.05 14.28
C LEU A 87 -2.08 -26.08 13.93
N THR A 88 -2.82 -25.00 14.11
CA THR A 88 -4.25 -24.94 13.73
C THR A 88 -4.67 -23.59 13.13
N LEU A 89 -3.83 -22.94 12.34
CA LEU A 89 -4.31 -21.83 11.50
C LEU A 89 -5.10 -22.43 10.33
N ARG A 90 -6.43 -22.33 10.37
CA ARG A 90 -7.26 -22.63 9.20
C ARG A 90 -6.91 -21.61 8.12
N ILE A 91 -7.07 -22.00 6.85
CA ILE A 91 -6.74 -21.19 5.67
C ILE A 91 -7.34 -19.77 5.73
N ASN A 92 -8.52 -19.62 6.34
CA ASN A 92 -9.17 -18.33 6.57
C ASN A 92 -8.36 -17.41 7.49
N ASP A 93 -7.69 -17.94 8.52
CA ASP A 93 -6.95 -17.17 9.52
C ASP A 93 -5.70 -16.50 8.94
N ILE A 94 -5.05 -17.13 7.97
CA ILE A 94 -3.86 -16.59 7.27
C ILE A 94 -4.27 -15.47 6.30
N PHE A 95 -5.37 -15.68 5.55
CA PHE A 95 -5.96 -14.65 4.71
C PHE A 95 -6.39 -13.44 5.54
N LEU A 96 -7.04 -13.68 6.68
CA LEU A 96 -7.41 -12.66 7.66
C LEU A 96 -6.18 -11.91 8.19
N CYS A 97 -5.07 -12.60 8.49
CA CYS A 97 -3.85 -11.96 8.98
C CYS A 97 -3.20 -11.01 7.96
N CYS A 98 -3.04 -11.46 6.70
CA CYS A 98 -2.47 -10.65 5.63
C CYS A 98 -3.39 -9.47 5.25
N CYS A 99 -4.70 -9.71 5.15
CA CYS A 99 -5.69 -8.64 4.98
C CYS A 99 -5.64 -7.65 6.16
N SER A 100 -5.53 -8.13 7.40
CA SER A 100 -5.44 -7.29 8.60
C SER A 100 -4.20 -6.40 8.60
N ALA A 101 -3.03 -6.92 8.23
CA ALA A 101 -1.79 -6.13 8.17
C ALA A 101 -1.86 -5.02 7.11
N HIS A 102 -2.39 -5.32 5.92
CA HIS A 102 -2.57 -4.35 4.84
C HIS A 102 -3.68 -3.32 5.17
N ARG A 103 -4.80 -3.78 5.74
CA ARG A 103 -5.87 -2.91 6.23
C ARG A 103 -5.36 -1.93 7.29
N LEU A 104 -4.54 -2.40 8.22
CA LEU A 104 -3.88 -1.56 9.23
C LEU A 104 -2.89 -0.56 8.60
N LEU A 105 -2.21 -0.92 7.51
CA LEU A 105 -1.34 0.00 6.77
C LEU A 105 -2.15 1.16 6.16
N VAL A 106 -3.24 0.83 5.47
CA VAL A 106 -4.16 1.81 4.87
C VAL A 106 -4.80 2.70 5.94
N GLN A 107 -5.28 2.12 7.03
CA GLN A 107 -5.85 2.85 8.16
C GLN A 107 -4.83 3.83 8.77
N ARG A 108 -3.59 3.39 9.00
CA ARG A 108 -2.52 4.26 9.53
C ARG A 108 -2.10 5.34 8.54
N PHE A 109 -2.18 5.07 7.24
CA PHE A 109 -2.00 6.07 6.21
C PHE A 109 -3.10 7.14 6.30
N PHE A 110 -4.39 6.77 6.27
CA PHE A 110 -5.50 7.72 6.37
C PHE A 110 -5.42 8.58 7.63
N ARG A 111 -5.13 7.98 8.79
CA ARG A 111 -4.96 8.69 10.06
C ARG A 111 -3.94 9.83 10.00
N ASN A 112 -2.83 9.63 9.29
CA ASN A 112 -1.78 10.62 9.18
C ASN A 112 -2.05 11.58 8.02
N ALA A 113 -2.46 11.07 6.87
CA ALA A 113 -2.73 11.86 5.67
C ALA A 113 -3.85 12.89 5.91
N SER A 114 -4.93 12.49 6.60
CA SER A 114 -6.05 13.39 6.91
C SER A 114 -5.61 14.62 7.70
N LYS A 115 -4.58 14.51 8.55
CA LYS A 115 -4.01 15.62 9.33
C LYS A 115 -3.06 16.51 8.52
N MET A 116 -2.65 16.04 7.36
CA MET A 116 -1.71 16.71 6.46
C MET A 116 -2.42 17.37 5.26
N LEU A 117 -3.74 17.24 5.14
CA LEU A 117 -4.51 17.89 4.08
C LEU A 117 -4.80 19.38 4.33
N ARG A 118 -4.76 20.17 3.27
CA ARG A 118 -5.31 21.54 3.22
C ARG A 118 -6.85 21.54 3.25
N PRO A 119 -7.53 22.69 3.45
CA PRO A 119 -8.99 22.77 3.57
C PRO A 119 -9.83 22.19 2.40
N LEU A 120 -9.25 21.96 1.23
CA LEU A 120 -9.90 21.30 0.08
C LEU A 120 -9.01 20.18 -0.50
N GLY A 121 -8.07 19.69 0.30
CA GLY A 121 -7.11 18.71 -0.17
C GLY A 121 -7.73 17.32 -0.34
N GLU A 122 -7.16 16.55 -1.25
CA GLU A 122 -7.63 15.22 -1.63
C GLU A 122 -6.64 14.12 -1.23
N ILE A 123 -7.14 12.95 -0.86
CA ILE A 123 -6.36 11.73 -0.72
C ILE A 123 -6.75 10.77 -1.84
N HIS A 124 -5.76 10.28 -2.57
CA HIS A 124 -5.95 9.35 -3.69
C HIS A 124 -5.29 8.03 -3.33
N VAL A 125 -6.06 6.95 -3.28
CA VAL A 125 -5.54 5.61 -2.97
C VAL A 125 -5.74 4.73 -4.19
N SER A 126 -4.65 4.26 -4.79
CA SER A 126 -4.73 3.27 -5.87
C SER A 126 -4.92 1.88 -5.28
N HIS A 127 -5.98 1.19 -5.68
CA HIS A 127 -6.34 -0.13 -5.19
C HIS A 127 -7.05 -0.97 -6.26
N LYS A 128 -7.17 -2.28 -6.02
CA LYS A 128 -7.92 -3.18 -6.91
C LYS A 128 -9.36 -3.33 -6.43
N THR A 129 -10.27 -3.53 -7.36
CA THR A 129 -11.66 -3.94 -7.09
C THR A 129 -11.86 -5.44 -7.36
N GLY A 130 -12.88 -6.00 -6.72
CA GLY A 130 -13.20 -7.41 -6.76
C GLY A 130 -12.57 -8.19 -5.61
N GLN A 131 -13.10 -9.38 -5.36
CA GLN A 131 -12.56 -10.28 -4.35
C GLN A 131 -11.12 -10.70 -4.69
N PRO A 132 -10.21 -10.80 -3.70
CA PRO A 132 -10.43 -10.60 -2.25
C PRO A 132 -10.40 -9.15 -1.75
N TYR A 133 -10.06 -8.17 -2.59
CA TYR A 133 -9.71 -6.80 -2.21
C TYR A 133 -10.89 -6.02 -1.62
N ASP A 134 -12.11 -6.27 -2.07
CA ASP A 134 -13.30 -5.58 -1.55
C ASP A 134 -13.46 -5.75 -0.02
N ARG A 135 -12.99 -6.88 0.54
CA ARG A 135 -13.05 -7.15 2.00
C ARG A 135 -12.17 -6.22 2.84
N TRP A 136 -11.34 -5.40 2.21
CA TRP A 136 -10.50 -4.45 2.93
C TRP A 136 -11.30 -3.23 3.37
N GLU A 137 -12.46 -2.98 2.75
CA GLU A 137 -13.41 -1.93 3.11
C GLU A 137 -12.74 -0.57 3.24
N ILE A 138 -11.95 -0.20 2.23
CA ILE A 138 -11.11 1.01 2.26
C ILE A 138 -11.92 2.30 2.48
N GLU A 139 -13.17 2.31 2.04
CA GLU A 139 -14.09 3.42 2.25
C GLU A 139 -14.48 3.54 3.73
N GLY A 140 -14.74 2.41 4.40
CA GLY A 140 -14.98 2.37 5.84
C GLY A 140 -13.75 2.85 6.63
N LEU A 141 -12.54 2.41 6.23
CA LEU A 141 -11.30 2.89 6.85
C LEU A 141 -11.08 4.40 6.68
N ALA A 142 -11.47 4.97 5.55
CA ALA A 142 -11.37 6.40 5.31
C ALA A 142 -12.38 7.17 6.18
N LEU A 143 -13.60 6.65 6.31
CA LEU A 143 -14.68 7.24 7.08
C LEU A 143 -14.33 7.40 8.58
N GLU A 144 -13.60 6.44 9.15
CA GLU A 144 -13.05 6.53 10.53
C GLU A 144 -12.23 7.82 10.78
N PHE A 145 -11.73 8.46 9.72
CA PHE A 145 -10.94 9.70 9.79
C PHE A 145 -11.64 10.88 9.11
N SER A 146 -12.98 10.86 9.04
CA SER A 146 -13.83 11.91 8.44
C SER A 146 -13.49 12.20 6.98
N LEU A 147 -13.09 11.17 6.24
CA LEU A 147 -12.84 11.23 4.80
C LEU A 147 -13.95 10.51 4.06
N LEU A 148 -14.53 11.17 3.07
CA LEU A 148 -15.53 10.61 2.17
C LEU A 148 -14.96 10.35 0.80
N LYS A 149 -15.27 9.18 0.23
CA LYS A 149 -15.06 8.93 -1.18
C LYS A 149 -16.04 9.78 -1.98
N PHE A 150 -15.53 10.60 -2.89
CA PHE A 150 -16.37 11.35 -3.83
C PHE A 150 -16.26 10.82 -5.26
N GLU A 151 -15.20 10.08 -5.58
CA GLU A 151 -14.95 9.56 -6.92
C GLU A 151 -14.14 8.27 -6.89
N MET A 152 -14.35 7.40 -7.87
CA MET A 152 -13.53 6.23 -8.15
C MET A 152 -13.23 6.21 -9.64
N VAL A 153 -11.95 6.21 -10.00
CA VAL A 153 -11.51 6.27 -11.40
C VAL A 153 -10.85 4.95 -11.76
N ALA A 154 -11.35 4.28 -12.80
CA ALA A 154 -10.72 3.07 -13.31
C ALA A 154 -9.32 3.38 -13.86
N PHE A 155 -8.35 2.51 -13.56
CA PHE A 155 -7.02 2.62 -14.13
C PHE A 155 -7.07 2.26 -15.61
N ARG A 156 -6.57 3.16 -16.46
CA ARG A 156 -6.40 2.96 -17.90
C ARG A 156 -4.93 3.12 -18.23
N LYS A 157 -4.34 2.14 -18.91
CA LYS A 157 -2.91 2.17 -19.24
C LYS A 157 -2.62 3.32 -20.22
N GLU A 158 -3.60 3.64 -21.05
CA GLU A 158 -3.55 4.64 -22.11
C GLU A 158 -3.34 6.06 -21.55
N ASP A 159 -3.78 6.31 -20.31
CA ASP A 159 -3.63 7.61 -19.63
C ASP A 159 -2.19 7.85 -19.16
N TYR A 160 -1.31 6.84 -19.22
CA TYR A 160 0.08 6.89 -18.74
C TYR A 160 1.07 6.44 -19.82
N PRO A 161 1.38 7.29 -20.81
CA PRO A 161 2.38 6.99 -21.82
C PRO A 161 3.72 6.57 -21.20
N GLY A 162 4.29 5.46 -21.66
CA GLY A 162 5.54 4.91 -21.12
C GLY A 162 5.37 4.02 -19.88
N TYR A 163 4.16 3.88 -19.32
CA TYR A 163 3.91 2.94 -18.23
C TYR A 163 4.07 1.49 -18.69
N ASN A 164 5.03 0.78 -18.09
CA ASN A 164 5.26 -0.63 -18.32
C ASN A 164 5.24 -1.41 -16.99
N GLN A 165 4.18 -2.19 -16.78
CA GLN A 165 3.99 -2.98 -15.57
C GLN A 165 4.84 -4.25 -15.62
N LYS A 166 5.62 -4.47 -14.56
CA LYS A 166 6.54 -5.60 -14.49
C LYS A 166 6.49 -6.29 -13.14
N ARG A 167 6.81 -7.59 -13.12
CA ARG A 167 6.96 -8.36 -11.88
C ARG A 167 8.23 -7.92 -11.13
N GLY A 168 8.11 -7.83 -9.82
CA GLY A 168 9.19 -7.28 -8.98
C GLY A 168 10.26 -8.28 -8.54
N ASP A 169 9.97 -9.58 -8.58
CA ASP A 169 10.84 -10.63 -8.03
C ASP A 169 10.51 -12.04 -8.60
N GLY A 170 11.41 -13.00 -8.38
CA GLY A 170 11.30 -14.41 -8.78
C GLY A 170 11.76 -14.71 -10.21
N ASP A 171 11.60 -15.96 -10.65
CA ASP A 171 12.06 -16.45 -11.97
C ASP A 171 11.42 -15.71 -13.16
N ARG A 172 10.28 -15.05 -12.91
CA ARG A 172 9.53 -14.25 -13.87
C ARG A 172 9.72 -12.74 -13.64
N CYS A 173 10.80 -12.33 -12.97
CA CYS A 173 11.11 -10.91 -12.74
C CYS A 173 11.12 -10.16 -14.07
N ASP A 174 10.72 -8.89 -14.03
CA ASP A 174 10.65 -7.99 -15.19
C ASP A 174 9.64 -8.39 -16.29
N GLU A 175 9.05 -9.59 -16.25
CA GLU A 175 7.96 -9.97 -17.16
C GLU A 175 6.70 -9.14 -16.91
N GLU A 176 5.95 -8.89 -17.97
CA GLU A 176 4.64 -8.26 -17.88
C GLU A 176 3.61 -9.18 -17.21
N PHE A 177 2.53 -8.56 -16.73
CA PHE A 177 1.36 -9.27 -16.23
C PHE A 177 0.07 -8.56 -16.64
N PRO A 178 -1.07 -9.29 -16.72
CA PRO A 178 -2.35 -8.69 -17.06
C PRO A 178 -2.75 -7.63 -16.03
N LEU A 179 -3.00 -6.41 -16.50
CA LEU A 179 -3.63 -5.37 -15.69
C LEU A 179 -5.11 -5.71 -15.56
N ARG A 180 -5.58 -5.87 -14.31
CA ARG A 180 -7.00 -6.14 -14.04
C ARG A 180 -7.45 -5.33 -12.84
N ASN A 181 -8.63 -4.73 -12.98
CA ASN A 181 -9.42 -4.12 -11.91
C ASN A 181 -8.69 -3.08 -11.06
N GLY A 182 -7.65 -2.44 -11.59
CA GLY A 182 -7.00 -1.32 -10.91
C GLY A 182 -7.89 -0.09 -10.96
N CYS A 183 -7.95 0.67 -9.87
CA CYS A 183 -8.65 1.94 -9.81
C CYS A 183 -8.03 2.85 -8.74
N THR A 184 -8.38 4.14 -8.80
CA THR A 184 -7.99 5.13 -7.81
C THR A 184 -9.24 5.65 -7.11
N PHE A 185 -9.28 5.47 -5.79
CA PHE A 185 -10.30 6.01 -4.92
C PHE A 185 -9.89 7.40 -4.47
N LYS A 186 -10.74 8.40 -4.68
CA LYS A 186 -10.49 9.79 -4.30
C LYS A 186 -11.36 10.17 -3.10
N PHE A 187 -10.70 10.67 -2.08
CA PHE A 187 -11.29 11.03 -0.81
C PHE A 187 -11.05 12.50 -0.49
N GLN A 188 -12.04 13.13 0.13
CA GLN A 188 -11.94 14.48 0.67
C GLN A 188 -12.51 14.51 2.09
N ARG A 189 -12.22 15.56 2.85
CA ARG A 189 -12.87 15.73 4.16
C ARG A 189 -14.37 15.88 3.98
N TRP A 190 -15.14 15.35 4.92
CA TRP A 190 -16.56 15.64 5.02
C TRP A 190 -16.77 17.18 4.99
N PRO A 191 -17.62 17.73 4.11
CA PRO A 191 -17.92 19.16 4.11
C PRO A 191 -18.47 19.54 5.47
N ARG A 192 -17.76 20.39 6.21
CA ARG A 192 -18.29 20.93 7.47
C ARG A 192 -19.41 21.91 7.18
#